data_AF-A0A944ZKP7-F1
#
_entry.id   AF-A0A944ZKP7-F1
#
_cell.length_a   1.000
_cell.length_b   1.000
_cell.length_c   1.000
_cell.angle_alpha   90.00
_cell.angle_beta   90.00
_cell.angle_gamma   90.00
#
_symmetry.space_group_name_H-M   'P 1'
#
loop_
_entity.id
_entity.type
_entity.pdbx_description
1 polymer ?
#
loop_
_entity_poly.entity_id
_entity_poly.type
_entity_poly.pdbx_seq_one_letter_code
_entity_poly.pdbx_strand_id
1 'polypeptide(L)'
;MRKKHKNILFITADQWRGDCLGCIGHPVVKTPNLDQLAKQGVLFRKHYTQTVPCGPSRASLFTGLYAMNHRSVNNGTPLNNRFTNIAREVRKYGYDPTLFGYTDTSADPRKLHQQDPLLRTYEGMIPGISSGVTLTNNQLPWIADLITKGYDPTLNQCSVFDPIPNYPGAKGRGATFAPPVYPDKDSNVAFLTDELLK
;
A
#
# COMPACT_ATOMS: atom_id res chain seq x y z
N MET A 1 16.72 33.43 -2.82
CA MET A 1 15.90 32.56 -1.96
C MET A 1 15.62 31.25 -2.70
N ARG A 2 15.99 30.09 -2.15
CA ARG A 2 15.69 28.79 -2.80
C ARG A 2 14.17 28.60 -2.78
N LYS A 3 13.53 28.47 -3.94
CA LYS A 3 12.08 28.28 -4.05
C LYS A 3 11.72 27.04 -3.21
N LYS A 4 10.93 27.22 -2.14
CA LYS A 4 10.51 26.11 -1.28
C LYS A 4 9.64 25.17 -2.11
N HIS A 5 10.13 23.96 -2.36
CA HIS A 5 9.37 22.92 -3.04
C HIS A 5 8.18 22.53 -2.16
N LYS A 6 7.00 22.34 -2.75
CA LYS A 6 5.84 21.81 -2.02
C LYS A 6 6.05 20.30 -1.85
N ASN A 7 5.75 19.78 -0.67
CA ASN A 7 5.74 18.34 -0.45
C ASN A 7 4.57 17.70 -1.18
N ILE A 8 4.74 16.45 -1.62
CA ILE A 8 3.71 15.66 -2.29
C ILE A 8 3.50 14.39 -1.46
N LEU A 9 2.27 14.18 -0.99
CA LEU A 9 1.87 12.93 -0.34
C LEU A 9 1.03 12.13 -1.34
N PHE A 10 1.57 11.00 -1.80
CA PHE A 10 0.88 10.11 -2.73
C PHE A 10 0.34 8.88 -2.00
N ILE A 11 -0.96 8.86 -1.75
CA ILE A 11 -1.64 7.80 -0.99
C ILE A 11 -2.29 6.83 -1.97
N THR A 12 -2.03 5.54 -1.79
CA THR A 12 -2.66 4.46 -2.54
C THR A 12 -3.31 3.46 -1.59
N ALA A 13 -4.52 3.02 -1.89
CA ALA A 13 -5.21 1.96 -1.15
C ALA A 13 -5.39 0.75 -2.06
N ASP A 14 -5.12 -0.44 -1.54
CA ASP A 14 -5.24 -1.69 -2.30
C ASP A 14 -6.64 -2.27 -2.20
N GLN A 15 -7.11 -2.85 -3.30
CA GLN A 15 -8.41 -3.51 -3.44
C GLN A 15 -9.61 -2.65 -2.99
N TRP A 16 -9.46 -1.32 -3.00
CA TRP A 16 -10.52 -0.39 -2.62
C TRP A 16 -11.57 -0.28 -3.73
N ARG A 17 -12.83 -0.57 -3.43
CA ARG A 17 -13.92 -0.34 -4.38
C ARG A 17 -14.23 1.14 -4.52
N GLY A 18 -14.25 1.64 -5.76
CA GLY A 18 -14.48 3.06 -6.04
C GLY A 18 -15.82 3.62 -5.53
N ASP A 19 -16.80 2.76 -5.20
CA ASP A 19 -18.10 3.13 -4.64
C ASP A 19 -18.13 3.18 -3.09
N CYS A 20 -17.09 2.69 -2.40
CA CYS A 20 -17.00 2.69 -0.93
C CYS A 20 -16.53 4.04 -0.36
N LEU A 21 -17.26 5.12 -0.64
CA LEU A 21 -16.98 6.46 -0.11
C LEU A 21 -18.27 7.17 0.33
N GLY A 22 -18.24 7.82 1.50
CA GLY A 22 -19.36 8.60 2.02
C GLY A 22 -19.71 9.79 1.11
N CYS A 23 -18.70 10.51 0.63
CA CYS A 23 -18.87 11.69 -0.23
C CYS A 23 -19.50 11.43 -1.62
N ILE A 24 -19.64 10.16 -2.02
CA ILE A 24 -20.37 9.76 -3.24
C ILE A 24 -21.70 9.06 -2.94
N GLY A 25 -22.16 9.07 -1.68
CA GLY A 25 -23.48 8.60 -1.29
C GLY A 25 -23.55 7.12 -0.94
N HIS A 26 -22.44 6.48 -0.55
CA HIS A 26 -22.51 5.09 -0.07
C HIS A 26 -23.43 4.99 1.16
N PRO A 27 -24.39 4.04 1.22
CA PRO A 27 -25.46 4.05 2.23
C PRO A 27 -24.99 3.70 3.66
N VAL A 28 -23.86 3.00 3.80
CA VAL A 28 -23.35 2.50 5.09
C VAL A 28 -21.95 3.02 5.47
N VAL A 29 -20.99 2.96 4.54
CA VAL A 29 -19.60 3.40 4.71
C VAL A 29 -19.53 4.89 5.07
N LYS A 30 -18.79 5.19 6.13
CA LYS A 30 -18.50 6.55 6.60
C LYS A 30 -17.01 6.82 6.45
N THR A 31 -16.66 7.86 5.70
CA THR A 31 -15.25 8.22 5.42
C THR A 31 -14.99 9.70 5.67
N PRO A 32 -15.22 10.22 6.90
CA PRO A 32 -15.25 11.66 7.16
C PRO A 32 -13.95 12.39 6.75
N ASN A 33 -12.79 11.75 6.93
CA ASN A 33 -11.50 12.32 6.53
C ASN A 33 -11.35 12.41 5.00
N LEU A 34 -11.77 11.38 4.26
CA LEU A 34 -11.75 11.41 2.80
C LEU A 34 -12.82 12.35 2.24
N ASP A 35 -13.96 12.45 2.91
CA ASP A 35 -15.04 13.37 2.54
C ASP A 35 -14.58 14.82 2.72
N GLN A 36 -13.82 15.11 3.78
CA GLN A 36 -13.19 16.42 3.98
C GLN A 36 -12.12 16.70 2.91
N LEU A 37 -11.26 15.73 2.61
CA LEU A 37 -10.25 15.86 1.55
C LEU A 37 -10.91 16.13 0.19
N ALA A 38 -12.00 15.43 -0.14
CA ALA A 38 -12.75 15.64 -1.36
C ALA A 38 -13.40 17.04 -1.42
N LYS A 39 -13.89 17.58 -0.29
CA LYS A 39 -14.44 18.95 -0.19
C LYS A 39 -13.39 20.04 -0.39
N GLN A 40 -12.14 19.77 0.00
CA GLN A 40 -11.02 20.71 -0.11
C GLN A 40 -10.20 20.55 -1.40
N GLY A 41 -10.52 19.54 -2.20
CA GLY A 41 -9.77 19.16 -3.40
C GLY A 41 -10.66 18.88 -4.60
N VAL A 42 -10.18 18.00 -5.49
CA VAL A 42 -10.89 17.59 -6.70
C VAL A 42 -11.15 16.09 -6.64
N LEU A 43 -12.42 15.70 -6.77
CA LEU A 43 -12.84 14.30 -6.81
C LEU A 43 -13.11 13.86 -8.26
N PHE A 44 -12.34 12.87 -8.73
CA PHE A 44 -12.55 12.24 -10.04
C PHE A 44 -13.54 11.08 -9.92
N ARG A 45 -14.79 11.27 -10.36
CA ARG A 45 -15.85 10.23 -10.30
C ARG A 45 -15.72 9.13 -11.35
N LYS A 46 -14.89 9.34 -12.37
CA LYS A 46 -14.66 8.41 -13.49
C LYS A 46 -13.16 8.15 -13.62
N HIS A 47 -12.59 7.51 -12.61
CA HIS A 47 -11.17 7.14 -12.56
C HIS A 47 -11.08 5.61 -12.63
N TYR A 48 -10.34 5.10 -13.61
CA TYR A 48 -10.24 3.66 -13.88
C TYR A 48 -8.78 3.22 -13.76
N THR A 49 -8.54 2.06 -13.14
CA THR A 49 -7.24 1.42 -13.27
C THR A 49 -7.01 0.96 -14.71
N GLN A 50 -5.77 0.98 -15.16
CA GLN A 50 -5.40 0.57 -16.51
C GLN A 50 -5.52 -0.94 -16.72
N THR A 51 -5.29 -1.73 -15.67
CA THR A 51 -5.33 -3.19 -15.74
C THR A 51 -5.47 -3.77 -14.34
N VAL A 52 -5.83 -5.05 -14.28
CA VAL A 52 -5.77 -5.91 -13.09
C VAL A 52 -4.88 -7.12 -13.41
N PRO A 53 -4.24 -7.80 -12.43
CA PRO A 53 -4.28 -7.61 -10.95
C PRO A 53 -3.29 -6.54 -10.41
N CYS A 54 -3.00 -6.58 -9.10
CA CYS A 54 -2.27 -5.57 -8.32
C CYS A 54 -0.93 -5.12 -8.93
N GLY A 55 -0.03 -6.06 -9.23
CA GLY A 55 1.30 -5.77 -9.79
C GLY A 55 1.25 -5.04 -11.12
N PRO A 56 0.52 -5.55 -12.14
CA PRO A 56 0.29 -4.84 -13.40
C PRO A 56 -0.36 -3.47 -13.24
N SER A 57 -1.37 -3.34 -12.36
CA SER A 57 -2.02 -2.07 -12.03
C SER A 57 -1.02 -1.04 -11.50
N ARG A 58 -0.19 -1.45 -10.54
CA ARG A 58 0.86 -0.62 -9.93
C ARG A 58 1.97 -0.28 -10.92
N ALA A 59 2.36 -1.21 -11.79
CA ALA A 59 3.30 -0.94 -12.87
C ALA A 59 2.78 0.15 -13.82
N SER A 60 1.50 0.10 -14.22
CA SER A 60 0.86 1.17 -14.98
C SER A 60 0.84 2.49 -14.21
N LEU A 61 0.47 2.46 -12.92
CA LEU A 61 0.40 3.64 -12.05
C LEU A 61 1.76 4.35 -11.91
N PHE A 62 2.84 3.59 -11.70
CA PHE A 62 4.17 4.17 -11.47
C PHE A 62 4.89 4.57 -12.74
N THR A 63 4.63 3.92 -13.87
CA THR A 63 5.30 4.22 -15.15
C THR A 63 4.50 5.18 -16.05
N GLY A 64 3.20 5.32 -15.82
CA GLY A 64 2.29 6.04 -16.72
C GLY A 64 2.05 5.33 -18.05
N LEU A 65 2.41 4.04 -18.17
CA LEU A 65 2.28 3.25 -19.39
C LEU A 65 1.07 2.32 -19.33
N TYR A 66 0.47 2.04 -20.49
CA TYR A 66 -0.48 0.94 -20.65
C TYR A 66 0.20 -0.43 -20.45
N ALA A 67 -0.57 -1.43 -20.00
CA ALA A 67 -0.08 -2.79 -19.77
C ALA A 67 0.63 -3.42 -20.98
N MET A 68 0.10 -3.18 -22.19
CA MET A 68 0.70 -3.66 -23.44
C MET A 68 2.12 -3.10 -23.70
N ASN A 69 2.43 -1.93 -23.15
CA ASN A 69 3.73 -1.28 -23.31
C ASN A 69 4.74 -1.82 -22.29
N HIS A 70 4.35 -1.89 -21.01
CA HIS A 70 5.26 -2.32 -19.95
C HIS A 70 5.39 -3.84 -19.80
N ARG A 71 4.40 -4.60 -20.25
CA ARG A 71 4.37 -6.08 -20.30
C ARG A 71 4.48 -6.82 -18.97
N SER A 72 4.49 -6.14 -17.83
CA SER A 72 4.10 -6.75 -16.54
C SER A 72 2.60 -7.04 -16.57
N VAL A 73 2.22 -8.30 -16.78
CA VAL A 73 0.82 -8.71 -17.07
C VAL A 73 0.17 -9.55 -15.96
N ASN A 74 0.95 -10.11 -15.04
CA ASN A 74 0.49 -10.81 -13.84
C ASN A 74 1.30 -10.37 -12.62
N ASN A 75 0.76 -10.60 -11.41
CA ASN A 75 1.56 -10.51 -10.18
C ASN A 75 2.80 -11.41 -10.31
N GLY A 76 3.96 -10.92 -9.90
CA GLY A 76 5.23 -11.63 -10.10
C GLY A 76 5.90 -11.39 -11.45
N THR A 77 5.23 -10.81 -12.45
CA THR A 77 5.87 -10.52 -13.74
C THR A 77 6.84 -9.34 -13.58
N PRO A 78 8.16 -9.54 -13.80
CA PRO A 78 9.15 -8.48 -13.63
C PRO A 78 8.84 -7.23 -14.44
N LEU A 79 8.95 -6.06 -13.81
CA LEU A 79 8.92 -4.80 -14.53
C LEU A 79 10.30 -4.49 -15.10
N ASN A 80 10.38 -4.41 -16.43
CA ASN A 80 11.62 -4.12 -17.14
C ASN A 80 12.22 -2.77 -16.69
N ASN A 81 13.47 -2.79 -16.22
CA ASN A 81 14.14 -1.63 -15.65
C ASN A 81 14.46 -0.51 -16.66
N ARG A 82 14.25 -0.76 -17.96
CA ARG A 82 14.39 0.25 -19.03
C ARG A 82 13.38 1.39 -18.90
N PHE A 83 12.23 1.14 -18.29
CA PHE A 83 11.20 2.15 -18.14
C PHE A 83 11.57 3.11 -17.00
N THR A 84 11.33 4.39 -17.22
CA THR A 84 11.31 5.34 -16.10
C THR A 84 10.05 5.13 -15.25
N ASN A 85 10.01 5.77 -14.09
CA ASN A 85 8.88 5.73 -13.19
C ASN A 85 8.79 7.04 -12.40
N ILE A 86 7.69 7.25 -11.68
CA ILE A 86 7.43 8.46 -10.90
C ILE A 86 8.58 8.80 -9.94
N ALA A 87 9.18 7.82 -9.26
CA ALA A 87 10.28 8.06 -8.32
C ALA A 87 11.54 8.58 -9.03
N ARG A 88 11.91 7.97 -10.16
CA ARG A 88 13.02 8.47 -11.00
C ARG A 88 12.76 9.86 -11.55
N GLU A 89 11.53 10.15 -11.99
CA GLU A 89 11.17 11.45 -12.54
C GLU A 89 11.23 12.56 -11.48
N VAL A 90 10.64 12.36 -10.30
CA VAL A 90 10.65 13.41 -9.26
C VAL A 90 12.06 13.67 -8.70
N ARG A 91 12.94 12.67 -8.68
CA ARG A 91 14.36 12.88 -8.29
C ARG A 91 15.10 13.86 -9.17
N LYS A 92 14.80 13.90 -10.48
CA LYS A 92 15.39 14.90 -11.41
C LYS A 92 15.09 16.33 -10.99
N TYR A 93 14.02 16.54 -10.22
CA TYR A 93 13.60 17.85 -9.71
C TYR A 93 13.96 18.09 -8.24
N GLY A 94 14.82 17.24 -7.66
CA GLY A 94 15.33 17.40 -6.30
C GLY A 94 14.39 16.91 -5.19
N TYR A 95 13.38 16.10 -5.52
CA TYR A 95 12.57 15.40 -4.51
C TYR A 95 13.25 14.09 -4.09
N ASP A 96 13.08 13.71 -2.82
CA ASP A 96 13.38 12.36 -2.34
C ASP A 96 12.06 11.58 -2.18
N PRO A 97 11.70 10.72 -3.15
CA PRO A 97 10.51 9.89 -3.03
C PRO A 97 10.74 8.77 -2.03
N THR A 98 9.94 8.75 -0.96
CA THR A 98 10.07 7.77 0.14
C THR A 98 8.79 6.96 0.27
N LEU A 99 8.94 5.64 0.32
CA LEU A 99 7.86 4.66 0.49
C LEU A 99 7.62 4.38 1.97
N PHE A 100 6.34 4.45 2.36
CA PHE A 100 5.81 3.88 3.59
C PHE A 100 4.70 2.91 3.17
N GLY A 101 4.97 1.61 3.22
CA GLY A 101 4.10 0.57 2.67
C GLY A 101 4.82 -0.29 1.62
N TYR A 102 4.16 -0.55 0.49
CA TYR A 102 4.62 -1.53 -0.51
C TYR A 102 4.22 -1.15 -1.94
N THR A 103 4.90 -1.74 -2.93
CA THR A 103 4.63 -1.50 -4.36
C THR A 103 4.35 -2.73 -5.20
N ASP A 104 4.59 -3.94 -4.69
CA ASP A 104 4.39 -5.22 -5.40
C ASP A 104 4.94 -5.25 -6.84
N THR A 105 6.06 -4.55 -7.06
CA THR A 105 6.69 -4.50 -8.37
C THR A 105 7.86 -5.45 -8.37
N SER A 106 7.70 -6.56 -9.10
CA SER A 106 8.74 -7.58 -9.20
C SER A 106 9.96 -7.02 -9.93
N ALA A 107 11.14 -7.24 -9.34
CA ALA A 107 12.38 -6.68 -9.84
C ALA A 107 12.80 -7.30 -11.18
N ASP A 108 13.45 -6.51 -12.04
CA ASP A 108 14.01 -7.00 -13.29
C ASP A 108 15.19 -7.96 -13.02
N PRO A 109 15.08 -9.26 -13.32
CA PRO A 109 16.09 -10.24 -12.95
C PRO A 109 17.44 -10.00 -13.65
N ARG A 110 17.45 -9.26 -14.77
CA ARG A 110 18.68 -8.91 -15.50
C ARG A 110 19.52 -7.87 -14.77
N LYS A 111 19.01 -7.30 -13.68
CA LYS A 111 19.70 -6.31 -12.84
C LYS A 111 20.15 -6.87 -11.50
N LEU A 112 19.88 -8.14 -11.24
CA LEU A 112 20.15 -8.78 -9.97
C LEU A 112 21.14 -9.93 -10.14
N HIS A 113 21.85 -10.24 -9.06
CA HIS A 113 22.62 -11.46 -8.97
C HIS A 113 21.69 -12.68 -8.99
N GLN A 114 22.13 -13.83 -9.52
CA GLN A 114 21.28 -15.02 -9.65
C GLN A 114 20.74 -15.56 -8.31
N GLN A 115 21.42 -15.24 -7.20
CA GLN A 115 21.03 -15.62 -5.84
C GLN A 115 20.40 -14.47 -5.05
N ASP A 116 20.08 -13.35 -5.70
CA ASP A 116 19.49 -12.20 -5.02
C ASP A 116 18.12 -12.58 -4.41
N PRO A 117 17.88 -12.32 -3.11
CA PRO A 117 16.61 -12.62 -2.45
C PRO A 117 15.39 -11.99 -3.12
N LEU A 118 15.54 -10.84 -3.81
CA LEU A 118 14.44 -10.21 -4.55
C LEU A 118 13.93 -11.08 -5.70
N LEU A 119 14.69 -12.08 -6.16
CA LEU A 119 14.23 -13.07 -7.13
C LEU A 119 13.30 -14.14 -6.53
N ARG A 120 13.13 -14.16 -5.20
CA ARG A 120 12.29 -15.10 -4.46
C ARG A 120 10.95 -14.51 -4.02
N THR A 121 10.71 -13.24 -4.32
CA THR A 121 9.47 -12.53 -3.98
C THR A 121 9.01 -11.68 -5.17
N TYR A 122 7.71 -11.41 -5.24
CA TYR A 122 7.17 -10.42 -6.17
C TYR A 122 7.06 -9.02 -5.55
N GLU A 123 7.25 -8.90 -4.23
CA GLU A 123 7.02 -7.70 -3.41
C GLU A 123 8.19 -6.73 -3.43
N GLY A 124 8.72 -6.46 -4.62
CA GLY A 124 9.83 -5.52 -4.81
C GLY A 124 9.38 -4.05 -4.80
N MET A 125 10.38 -3.17 -4.66
CA MET A 125 10.24 -1.71 -4.75
C MET A 125 10.55 -1.21 -6.15
N ILE A 126 9.85 -0.17 -6.62
CA ILE A 126 10.22 0.48 -7.88
C ILE A 126 11.63 1.10 -7.78
N PRO A 127 12.47 1.00 -8.82
CA PRO A 127 13.80 1.59 -8.79
C PRO A 127 13.77 3.10 -8.54
N GLY A 128 14.61 3.57 -7.61
CA GLY A 128 14.74 4.99 -7.29
C GLY A 128 13.81 5.49 -6.18
N ILE A 129 13.00 4.65 -5.55
CA ILE A 129 12.27 5.04 -4.32
C ILE A 129 13.10 4.68 -3.08
N SER A 130 13.16 5.59 -2.10
CA SER A 130 13.74 5.32 -0.77
C SER A 130 12.73 4.54 0.06
N SER A 131 13.18 3.70 0.99
CA SER A 131 12.29 3.06 1.97
C SER A 131 12.32 3.86 3.27
N GLY A 132 11.16 4.35 3.71
CA GLY A 132 10.96 4.74 5.11
C GLY A 132 10.61 3.49 5.91
N VAL A 133 9.45 2.91 5.60
CA VAL A 133 9.03 1.60 6.12
C VAL A 133 8.49 0.76 5.00
N THR A 134 9.10 -0.40 4.79
CA THR A 134 8.58 -1.40 3.86
C THR A 134 7.66 -2.34 4.63
N LEU A 135 6.36 -2.32 4.30
CA LEU A 135 5.33 -3.15 4.94
C LEU A 135 4.62 -3.97 3.86
N THR A 136 5.24 -5.08 3.47
CA THR A 136 4.69 -5.99 2.46
C THR A 136 3.57 -6.86 3.04
N ASN A 137 3.03 -7.82 2.28
CA ASN A 137 1.93 -8.67 2.69
C ASN A 137 2.21 -9.46 3.99
N ASN A 138 3.47 -9.70 4.33
CA ASN A 138 3.83 -10.37 5.58
C ASN A 138 3.67 -9.49 6.84
N GLN A 139 3.53 -8.18 6.67
CA GLN A 139 3.33 -7.18 7.72
C GLN A 139 4.32 -7.27 8.90
N LEU A 140 5.52 -7.83 8.69
CA LEU A 140 6.43 -8.22 9.78
C LEU A 140 6.83 -7.06 10.72
N PRO A 141 7.20 -5.86 10.22
CA PRO A 141 7.53 -4.74 11.11
C PRO A 141 6.40 -4.35 12.06
N TRP A 142 5.15 -4.35 11.57
CA TRP A 142 3.98 -4.04 12.41
C TRP A 142 3.70 -5.16 13.41
N ILE A 143 3.79 -6.42 13.01
CA ILE A 143 3.61 -7.56 13.93
C ILE A 143 4.67 -7.53 15.04
N ALA A 144 5.92 -7.19 14.72
CA ALA A 144 6.98 -7.03 15.71
C ALA A 144 6.70 -5.87 16.69
N ASP A 145 6.11 -4.76 16.22
CA ASP A 145 5.66 -3.65 17.07
C ASP A 145 4.54 -4.10 18.02
N LEU A 146 3.55 -4.86 17.55
CA LEU A 146 2.53 -5.46 18.39
C LEU A 146 3.16 -6.35 19.48
N ILE A 147 4.05 -7.27 19.11
CA ILE A 147 4.70 -8.15 20.10
C ILE A 147 5.46 -7.32 21.16
N THR A 148 6.13 -6.24 20.74
CA THR A 148 6.84 -5.31 21.65
C THR A 148 5.88 -4.59 22.60
N LYS A 149 4.66 -4.29 22.15
CA LYS A 149 3.57 -3.71 22.96
C LYS A 149 2.91 -4.72 23.92
N GLY A 150 3.33 -5.98 23.91
CA GLY A 150 2.85 -7.03 24.81
C GLY A 150 1.69 -7.88 24.26
N TYR A 151 1.43 -7.83 22.95
CA TYR A 151 0.51 -8.76 22.29
C TYR A 151 1.14 -10.16 22.18
N ASP A 152 0.33 -11.18 21.86
CA ASP A 152 0.74 -12.58 21.79
C ASP A 152 2.01 -12.77 20.91
N PRO A 153 3.11 -13.34 21.44
CA PRO A 153 4.36 -13.51 20.70
C PRO A 153 4.27 -14.49 19.53
N THR A 154 3.18 -15.25 19.42
CA THR A 154 2.92 -16.20 18.32
C THR A 154 2.18 -15.56 17.14
N LEU A 155 1.79 -14.28 17.24
CA LEU A 155 1.16 -13.54 16.14
C LEU A 155 2.03 -13.59 14.88
N ASN A 156 1.36 -13.82 13.76
CA ASN A 156 1.99 -13.87 12.45
C ASN A 156 1.01 -13.37 11.38
N GLN A 157 1.49 -13.25 10.14
CA GLN A 157 0.70 -12.73 9.01
C GLN A 157 -0.65 -13.44 8.79
N CYS A 158 -0.78 -14.70 9.23
CA CYS A 158 -2.00 -15.48 9.06
C CYS A 158 -2.99 -15.30 10.23
N SER A 159 -2.52 -14.98 11.44
CA SER A 159 -3.35 -14.91 12.65
C SER A 159 -3.57 -13.50 13.18
N VAL A 160 -2.79 -12.51 12.75
CA VAL A 160 -2.86 -11.15 13.29
C VAL A 160 -4.23 -10.51 13.08
N PHE A 161 -4.93 -10.87 12.01
CA PHE A 161 -6.28 -10.39 11.71
C PHE A 161 -7.40 -11.27 12.29
N ASP A 162 -7.07 -12.30 13.06
CA ASP A 162 -8.08 -13.22 13.59
C ASP A 162 -9.06 -12.48 14.52
N PRO A 163 -10.36 -12.76 14.40
CA PRO A 163 -11.38 -12.16 15.25
C PRO A 163 -11.20 -12.61 16.70
N ILE A 164 -11.54 -11.73 17.65
CA ILE A 164 -11.63 -12.10 19.06
C ILE A 164 -12.60 -13.30 19.22
N PRO A 165 -12.16 -14.43 19.80
CA PRO A 165 -13.02 -15.57 20.04
C PRO A 165 -14.21 -15.22 20.94
N ASN A 166 -15.39 -15.77 20.63
CA ASN A 166 -16.63 -15.59 21.41
C ASN A 166 -17.07 -14.13 21.60
N TYR A 167 -16.74 -13.23 20.66
CA TYR A 167 -17.13 -11.82 20.75
C TYR A 167 -18.66 -11.63 20.88
N PRO A 168 -19.14 -10.82 21.84
CA PRO A 168 -20.56 -10.59 22.05
C PRO A 168 -21.29 -10.15 20.78
N GLY A 169 -22.39 -10.84 20.45
CA GLY A 169 -23.20 -10.53 19.27
C GLY A 169 -22.62 -11.04 17.93
N ALA A 170 -21.51 -11.78 17.92
CA ALA A 170 -20.94 -12.32 16.69
C ALA A 170 -21.70 -13.54 16.13
N LYS A 171 -22.52 -14.21 16.95
CA LYS A 171 -23.27 -15.40 16.54
C LYS A 171 -24.15 -15.09 15.31
N GLY A 172 -23.86 -15.74 14.20
CA GLY A 172 -24.60 -15.60 12.93
C GLY A 172 -24.24 -14.35 12.10
N ARG A 173 -23.22 -13.57 12.47
CA ARG A 173 -22.84 -12.32 11.78
C ARG A 173 -21.62 -12.44 10.84
N GLY A 174 -21.07 -13.64 10.69
CA GLY A 174 -19.93 -13.92 9.82
C GLY A 174 -18.58 -13.83 10.55
N ALA A 175 -17.54 -14.36 9.89
CA ALA A 175 -16.20 -14.51 10.47
C ALA A 175 -15.49 -13.17 10.75
N THR A 176 -15.85 -12.10 10.05
CA THR A 176 -15.20 -10.79 10.13
C THR A 176 -15.98 -9.77 10.97
N PHE A 177 -17.08 -10.19 11.62
CA PHE A 177 -17.87 -9.27 12.45
C PHE A 177 -17.14 -8.84 13.71
N ALA A 178 -16.51 -9.80 14.38
CA ALA A 178 -15.72 -9.53 15.57
C ALA A 178 -14.43 -8.80 15.18
N PRO A 179 -13.99 -7.79 15.96
CA PRO A 179 -12.76 -7.08 15.69
C PRO A 179 -11.55 -7.99 15.94
N PRO A 180 -10.36 -7.63 15.39
CA PRO A 180 -9.12 -8.28 15.77
C PRO A 180 -8.74 -7.96 17.23
N VAL A 181 -7.72 -8.64 17.73
CA VAL A 181 -7.26 -8.53 19.14
C VAL A 181 -6.64 -7.16 19.49
N TYR A 182 -6.35 -6.31 18.49
CA TYR A 182 -5.77 -4.99 18.66
C TYR A 182 -6.82 -3.87 18.40
N PRO A 183 -6.72 -2.73 19.09
CA PRO A 183 -7.52 -1.55 18.81
C PRO A 183 -7.04 -0.81 17.54
N ASP A 184 -7.85 0.11 17.05
CA ASP A 184 -7.56 0.95 15.87
C ASP A 184 -6.21 1.69 15.94
N LYS A 185 -5.84 2.22 17.11
CA LYS A 185 -4.54 2.87 17.36
C LYS A 185 -3.32 1.97 17.16
N ASP A 186 -3.50 0.65 17.19
CA ASP A 186 -2.44 -0.34 16.99
C ASP A 186 -2.58 -1.06 15.63
N SER A 187 -3.43 -0.55 14.73
CA SER A 187 -3.55 -1.08 13.38
C SER A 187 -2.27 -0.89 12.56
N ASN A 188 -2.12 -1.68 11.49
CA ASN A 188 -0.99 -1.54 10.56
C ASN A 188 -0.92 -0.16 9.89
N VAL A 189 -2.07 0.50 9.68
CA VAL A 189 -2.15 1.86 9.14
C VAL A 189 -1.69 2.89 10.17
N ALA A 190 -2.07 2.72 11.45
CA ALA A 190 -1.59 3.58 12.54
C ALA A 190 -0.07 3.46 12.67
N PHE A 191 0.45 2.23 12.69
CA PHE A 191 1.89 1.95 12.68
C PHE A 191 2.62 2.68 11.52
N LEU A 192 2.16 2.54 10.28
CA LEU A 192 2.76 3.24 9.14
C LEU A 192 2.73 4.77 9.29
N THR A 193 1.64 5.31 9.86
CA THR A 193 1.49 6.75 10.07
C THR A 193 2.47 7.24 11.14
N ASP A 194 2.59 6.52 12.24
CA ASP A 194 3.51 6.86 13.32
C ASP A 194 4.96 6.79 12.85
N GLU A 195 5.33 5.79 12.06
CA GLU A 195 6.68 5.69 11.48
C GLU A 195 6.99 6.81 10.47
N LEU A 196 5.99 7.33 9.76
CA LEU A 196 6.15 8.49 8.87
C LEU A 196 6.34 9.80 9.65
N LEU A 197 5.79 9.90 10.86
CA LEU A 197 5.79 11.13 11.66
C LEU A 197 6.98 11.27 12.63
N LYS A 198 7.83 10.25 12.75
CA LYS A 198 9.08 10.28 13.53
C LYS A 198 10.12 11.20 12.89
#